data_AF-A0A2G2DS09-F1
#
_entry.id   AF-A0A2G2DS09-F1
#
_cell.length_a   1.000
_cell.length_b   1.000
_cell.length_c   1.000
_cell.angle_alpha   90.00
_cell.angle_beta   90.00
_cell.angle_gamma   90.00
#
_symmetry.space_group_name_H-M   'P 1'
#
loop_
_entity.id
_entity.type
_entity.pdbx_description
1 polymer ?
#
loop_
_entity_poly.entity_id
_entity_poly.type
_entity_poly.pdbx_seq_one_letter_code
_entity_poly.pdbx_strand_id
1 'polypeptide(L)'
;MAPARMVSFIEQHIETCDTCLADSELKEEVAKITELILPESKIPKAVRQQNIKLKAADEETVEVVETVDEEVEATPKELDDEDEEEALNIQDSDSA
;
A
#
# COMPACT_ATOMS: atom_id res chain seq x y z
N MET A 1 -3.41 2.10 8.66
CA MET A 1 -3.32 0.65 8.99
C MET A 1 -2.18 0.04 8.20
N ALA A 2 -1.54 -1.02 8.69
CA ALA A 2 -0.58 -1.78 7.87
C ALA A 2 -1.35 -2.52 6.76
N PRO A 3 -0.85 -2.55 5.51
CA PRO A 3 -1.60 -3.15 4.40
C PRO A 3 -2.01 -4.60 4.64
N ALA A 4 -1.14 -5.39 5.27
CA ALA A 4 -1.45 -6.77 5.67
C ALA A 4 -2.67 -6.89 6.59
N ARG A 5 -2.87 -5.93 7.52
CA ARG A 5 -4.05 -5.94 8.39
C ARG A 5 -5.32 -5.57 7.63
N MET A 6 -5.24 -4.68 6.64
CA MET A 6 -6.39 -4.31 5.83
C MET A 6 -6.91 -5.50 5.03
N VAL A 7 -6.01 -6.29 4.44
CA VAL A 7 -6.35 -7.52 3.71
C VAL A 7 -7.13 -8.50 4.57
N SER A 8 -6.67 -8.78 5.79
CA SER A 8 -7.37 -9.71 6.69
C SER A 8 -8.79 -9.27 7.05
N PHE A 9 -9.05 -7.95 7.15
CA PHE A 9 -10.41 -7.46 7.37
C PHE A 9 -11.29 -7.64 6.13
N ILE A 10 -10.73 -7.44 4.94
CA ILE A 10 -11.44 -7.65 3.67
C ILE A 10 -11.84 -9.12 3.54
N GLU A 11 -10.92 -10.06 3.83
CA GLU A 11 -11.19 -11.49 3.80
C GLU A 11 -12.36 -11.87 4.74
N GLN A 12 -12.33 -11.39 5.98
CA GLN A 12 -13.41 -11.61 6.96
C GLN A 12 -14.75 -11.00 6.53
N HIS A 13 -14.71 -9.85 5.86
CA HIS A 13 -15.91 -9.20 5.36
C HIS A 13 -16.56 -10.01 4.23
N ILE A 14 -15.76 -10.55 3.31
CA ILE A 14 -16.27 -11.34 2.18
C ILE A 14 -16.99 -12.61 2.65
N GLU A 15 -16.56 -13.21 3.76
CA GLU A 15 -17.22 -14.39 4.34
C GLU A 15 -18.58 -14.11 4.97
N THR A 16 -18.85 -12.84 5.34
CA THR A 16 -20.03 -12.45 6.12
C THR A 16 -21.00 -11.53 5.38
N CYS A 17 -20.59 -11.02 4.21
CA CYS A 17 -21.38 -10.07 3.42
C CYS A 17 -22.00 -10.73 2.20
N ASP A 18 -23.33 -10.82 2.17
CA ASP A 18 -24.10 -11.44 1.07
C ASP A 18 -23.81 -10.79 -0.30
N THR A 19 -23.57 -9.49 -0.32
CA THR A 19 -23.20 -8.75 -1.54
C THR A 19 -21.86 -9.23 -2.09
N CYS A 20 -20.87 -9.43 -1.21
CA CYS A 20 -19.55 -9.93 -1.61
C CYS A 20 -19.60 -11.42 -1.99
N LEU A 21 -20.47 -12.21 -1.37
CA LEU A 21 -20.67 -13.63 -1.71
C LEU A 21 -21.34 -13.84 -3.07
N ALA A 22 -22.11 -12.87 -3.54
CA ALA A 22 -22.75 -12.92 -4.85
C ALA A 22 -21.74 -12.81 -6.02
N ASP A 23 -20.56 -12.23 -5.76
CA ASP A 23 -19.50 -12.08 -6.75
C ASP A 23 -18.48 -13.22 -6.64
N SER A 24 -18.50 -14.13 -7.63
CA SER A 24 -17.59 -15.27 -7.69
C SER A 24 -16.15 -14.89 -8.07
N GLU A 25 -15.93 -13.73 -8.70
CA GLU A 25 -14.62 -13.28 -9.18
C GLU A 25 -13.87 -12.47 -8.11
N LEU A 26 -14.60 -11.87 -7.17
CA LEU A 26 -14.07 -11.05 -6.08
C LEU A 26 -12.91 -11.70 -5.32
N LYS A 27 -12.96 -13.02 -5.06
CA LYS A 27 -11.89 -13.74 -4.36
C LYS A 27 -10.58 -13.75 -5.15
N GLU A 28 -10.67 -13.89 -6.47
CA GLU A 28 -9.50 -13.87 -7.35
C GLU A 28 -8.93 -12.45 -7.48
N GLU A 29 -9.80 -11.43 -7.54
CA GLU A 29 -9.37 -10.04 -7.58
C GLU A 29 -8.65 -9.62 -6.29
N VAL A 30 -9.19 -10.00 -5.14
CA VAL A 30 -8.56 -9.76 -3.85
C VAL A 30 -7.18 -10.42 -3.81
N ALA A 31 -7.04 -11.67 -4.25
CA ALA A 31 -5.73 -12.33 -4.33
C ALA A 31 -4.74 -11.54 -5.19
N LYS A 32 -5.12 -11.10 -6.39
CA LYS A 32 -4.27 -10.28 -7.28
C LYS A 32 -3.85 -8.95 -6.62
N ILE A 33 -4.79 -8.27 -5.98
CA ILE A 33 -4.53 -7.01 -5.27
C ILE A 33 -3.57 -7.25 -4.09
N THR A 34 -3.75 -8.36 -3.35
CA THR A 34 -2.88 -8.69 -2.22
C THR A 34 -1.44 -8.95 -2.65
N GLU A 35 -1.21 -9.59 -3.79
CA GLU A 35 0.15 -9.80 -4.33
C GLU A 35 0.84 -8.47 -4.70
N LEU A 36 0.08 -7.50 -5.21
CA LEU A 36 0.61 -6.18 -5.57
C LEU A 36 0.93 -5.32 -4.34
N ILE A 37 0.08 -5.39 -3.31
CA ILE A 37 0.19 -4.55 -2.10
C ILE A 37 1.11 -5.18 -1.04
N LEU A 38 1.16 -6.52 -0.97
CA LEU A 38 2.10 -7.28 -0.15
C LEU A 38 3.07 -8.03 -1.06
N PRO A 39 3.93 -7.33 -1.82
CA PRO A 39 4.95 -7.99 -2.59
C PRO A 39 5.81 -8.84 -1.66
N GLU A 40 6.12 -10.07 -2.06
CA GLU A 40 6.94 -10.99 -1.27
C GLU A 40 8.17 -10.25 -0.76
N SER A 41 8.21 -10.05 0.55
CA SER A 41 9.22 -9.22 1.19
C SER A 41 10.56 -9.94 1.12
N LYS A 42 11.28 -9.75 0.00
CA LYS A 42 12.67 -10.17 -0.22
C LYS A 42 13.63 -9.34 0.63
N ILE A 43 13.20 -8.82 1.77
CA ILE A 43 14.08 -8.12 2.71
C ILE A 43 14.79 -9.23 3.50
N PRO A 44 16.10 -9.47 3.27
CA PRO A 44 16.86 -10.35 4.14
C PRO A 44 16.81 -9.78 5.55
N LYS A 45 15.97 -10.41 6.38
CA LYS A 45 15.89 -10.18 7.82
C LYS A 45 17.24 -10.61 8.40
N ALA A 46 18.10 -9.64 8.67
CA ALA A 46 19.38 -9.71 9.38
C ALA A 46 20.68 -9.76 8.55
N VAL A 47 21.15 -8.59 8.10
CA VAL A 47 22.59 -8.24 8.17
C VAL A 47 22.75 -6.84 8.79
N ARG A 48 22.07 -6.56 9.92
CA ARG A 48 22.26 -5.27 10.63
C ARG A 48 23.16 -5.34 11.87
N GLN A 49 23.66 -6.51 12.31
CA GLN A 49 24.52 -6.56 13.51
C GLN A 49 25.64 -7.63 13.56
N GLN A 50 26.07 -8.27 12.46
CA GLN A 50 27.23 -9.19 12.49
C GLN A 50 28.53 -8.64 11.89
N ASN A 51 28.52 -7.47 11.24
CA ASN A 51 29.73 -6.87 10.64
C ASN A 51 30.68 -6.16 11.61
N ILE A 52 30.61 -6.43 12.93
CA ILE A 52 31.66 -6.03 13.88
C ILE A 52 32.56 -7.22 14.27
N LYS A 53 32.15 -8.48 14.03
CA LYS A 53 32.90 -9.65 14.54
C LYS A 53 33.66 -10.48 13.49
N LEU A 54 33.58 -10.15 12.20
CA LEU A 54 34.22 -10.93 11.12
C LEU A 54 35.28 -10.16 10.30
N LYS A 55 35.65 -8.93 10.69
CA LYS A 55 36.79 -8.18 10.09
C LYS A 55 38.16 -8.66 10.61
N ALA A 56 38.45 -9.96 10.57
CA ALA A 56 39.77 -10.48 10.95
C ALA A 56 40.25 -11.70 10.16
N ALA A 57 39.55 -12.15 9.13
CA ALA A 57 40.09 -13.21 8.28
C ALA A 57 39.61 -13.07 6.83
N ASP A 58 40.60 -12.83 6.00
CA ASP A 58 40.70 -13.16 4.59
C ASP A 58 40.24 -12.14 3.54
N GLU A 59 41.14 -11.98 2.60
CA GLU A 59 41.23 -10.97 1.55
C GLU A 59 40.40 -11.38 0.32
N GLU A 60 40.26 -10.42 -0.60
CA GLU A 60 39.97 -10.64 -2.01
C GLU A 60 38.52 -10.96 -2.41
N THR A 61 37.75 -9.91 -2.73
CA THR A 61 37.23 -9.67 -4.09
C THR A 61 36.52 -8.31 -4.13
N VAL A 62 37.01 -7.44 -5.01
CA VAL A 62 36.46 -6.12 -5.29
C VAL A 62 35.39 -6.30 -6.37
N GLU A 63 34.11 -6.18 -6.02
CA GLU A 63 33.06 -5.91 -7.00
C GLU A 63 32.54 -4.49 -6.80
N VAL A 64 33.01 -3.60 -7.68
CA VAL A 64 32.43 -2.28 -7.90
C VAL A 64 31.08 -2.50 -8.55
N VAL A 65 30.00 -2.22 -7.82
CA VAL A 65 28.69 -1.99 -8.44
C VAL A 65 28.37 -0.53 -8.20
N GLU A 66 28.47 0.25 -9.28
CA GLU A 66 28.09 1.66 -9.33
C GLU A 66 26.68 1.85 -8.76
N THR A 67 26.61 2.64 -7.69
CA THR A 67 25.38 3.20 -7.16
C THR A 67 24.89 4.29 -8.12
N VAL A 68 23.86 4.01 -8.92
CA VAL A 68 23.01 5.06 -9.48
C VAL A 68 21.72 5.06 -8.67
N ASP A 69 21.79 5.82 -7.58
CA ASP A 69 20.69 6.22 -6.73
C ASP A 69 19.94 7.33 -7.47
N GLU A 70 19.01 6.98 -8.37
CA GLU A 70 18.04 7.94 -8.90
C GLU A 70 16.87 8.05 -7.91
N GLU A 71 17.10 8.89 -6.90
CA GLU A 71 16.08 9.56 -6.10
C GLU A 71 15.21 10.41 -7.04
N VAL A 72 14.13 9.83 -7.58
CA VAL A 72 13.09 10.62 -8.25
C VAL A 72 12.06 11.00 -7.20
N GLU A 73 12.23 12.19 -6.64
CA GLU A 73 11.25 12.87 -5.80
C GLU A 73 9.90 12.97 -6.52
N ALA A 74 8.95 12.15 -6.08
CA ALA A 74 7.56 12.30 -6.49
C ALA A 74 7.00 13.57 -5.83
N THR A 75 7.01 14.67 -6.59
CA THR A 75 6.31 15.91 -6.25
C THR A 75 4.82 15.61 -6.04
N PRO A 76 4.25 15.85 -4.84
CA PRO A 76 2.82 15.81 -4.68
C PRO A 76 2.23 17.02 -5.41
N LYS A 77 1.48 16.78 -6.49
CA LYS A 77 0.58 17.79 -7.03
C LYS A 77 -0.56 17.95 -6.04
N GLU A 78 -0.58 19.08 -5.33
CA GLU A 78 -1.77 19.52 -4.59
C GLU A 78 -2.91 19.66 -5.61
N LEU A 79 -3.92 18.81 -5.47
CA LEU A 79 -5.20 18.99 -6.12
C LEU A 79 -5.93 20.04 -5.30
N ASP A 80 -6.01 21.23 -5.88
CA ASP A 80 -6.85 22.35 -5.46
C ASP A 80 -8.31 21.92 -5.62
N ASP A 81 -8.90 21.40 -4.55
CA ASP A 81 -10.31 21.03 -4.46
C ASP A 81 -11.06 22.29 -3.99
N GLU A 82 -11.30 23.23 -4.92
CA GLU A 82 -12.26 24.31 -4.73
C GLU A 82 -13.68 23.72 -4.81
N ASP A 83 -14.12 23.04 -3.75
CA ASP A 83 -15.52 22.69 -3.53
C ASP A 83 -16.27 23.96 -3.10
N GLU A 84 -16.78 24.71 -4.10
CA GLU A 84 -17.72 25.81 -3.89
C GLU A 84 -19.03 25.25 -3.31
N GLU A 85 -19.11 25.31 -1.98
CA GLU A 85 -20.29 25.31 -1.10
C GLU A 85 -21.67 25.31 -1.78
N GLU A 86 -22.43 24.25 -1.53
CA GLU A 86 -23.86 24.14 -1.83
C GLU A 86 -24.67 25.34 -1.30
N ALA A 87 -25.43 25.97 -2.21
CA ALA A 87 -26.55 26.82 -1.86
C ALA A 87 -27.84 26.36 -2.56
N LEU A 88 -28.31 25.14 -2.26
CA LEU A 88 -29.70 24.77 -2.56
C LEU A 88 -30.62 25.33 -1.47
N ASN A 89 -30.99 26.59 -1.67
CA ASN A 89 -31.98 27.29 -0.87
C ASN A 89 -33.40 26.76 -1.24
N ILE A 90 -33.73 25.55 -0.80
CA ILE A 90 -35.10 25.03 -0.85
C ILE A 90 -35.83 25.61 0.35
N GLN A 91 -36.31 26.85 0.21
CA GLN A 91 -37.30 27.36 1.15
C GLN A 91 -38.66 26.75 0.83
N ASP A 92 -39.17 26.11 1.87
CA ASP A 92 -40.47 25.47 2.05
C ASP A 92 -41.62 26.11 1.29
N SER A 93 -42.44 25.23 0.73
CA SER A 93 -43.75 25.49 0.18
C SER A 93 -44.69 25.94 1.31
N ASP A 94 -44.90 27.25 1.47
CA ASP A 94 -45.99 27.74 2.29
C ASP A 94 -47.32 27.49 1.55
N SER A 95 -48.07 26.50 2.04
CA SER A 95 -49.47 26.27 1.71
C SER A 95 -50.33 27.39 2.29
N ALA A 96 -50.98 28.17 1.42
CA ALA A 96 -52.23 28.87 1.74
C ALA A 96 -53.07 29.08 0.48
#